data_AF-A0A0A7KHW7-F1
#
_entry.id   AF-A0A0A7KHW7-F1
#
_cell.length_a   1.000
_cell.length_b   1.000
_cell.length_c   1.000
_cell.angle_alpha   90.00
_cell.angle_beta   90.00
_cell.angle_gamma   90.00
#
_symmetry.space_group_name_H-M   'P 1'
#
loop_
_entity.id
_entity.type
_entity.pdbx_description
1 polymer ?
#
loop_
_entity_poly.entity_id
_entity_poly.type
_entity_poly.pdbx_seq_one_letter_code
_entity_poly.pdbx_strand_id
1 'polypeptide(L)'
;MSGPARQLNVPVAAAGAAPLFRAVAWGVPLLLIGVTFVPDEDNTPLSQGTVITLALVILAWFQLAPRRLAYTLTSDAVVIQRIIGQTRILYAGLSARRTSGVLGIRTFGTGLPGYLTGHFTLSRDERGVGRVLAAAARGRDGMLLHSDNTDYFLTPADPAAFLAELARRGAQVTP
;
A
#
# COMPACT_ATOMS: atom_id res chain seq x y z
N MET A 1 19.11 -5.36 31.72
CA MET A 1 19.84 -5.27 30.43
C MET A 1 18.91 -5.80 29.35
N SER A 2 18.15 -4.92 28.70
CA SER A 2 17.18 -5.31 27.66
C SER A 2 17.91 -5.40 26.32
N GLY A 3 17.99 -6.59 25.73
CA GLY A 3 18.58 -6.79 24.40
C GLY A 3 17.85 -5.94 23.34
N PRO A 4 18.51 -5.57 22.22
CA PRO A 4 17.90 -4.74 21.20
C PRO A 4 16.62 -5.42 20.71
N ALA A 5 15.47 -4.78 20.94
CA ALA A 5 14.20 -5.39 20.59
C ALA A 5 14.19 -5.67 19.08
N ARG A 6 13.97 -6.94 18.73
CA ARG A 6 14.07 -7.43 17.36
C ARG A 6 13.09 -6.67 16.47
N GLN A 7 13.61 -6.05 15.41
CA GLN A 7 12.79 -5.51 14.33
C GLN A 7 12.03 -6.67 13.69
N LEU A 8 10.71 -6.54 13.57
CA LEU A 8 9.87 -7.53 12.92
C LEU A 8 9.29 -6.92 11.65
N ASN A 9 9.65 -7.47 10.50
CA ASN A 9 9.04 -7.11 9.22
C ASN A 9 7.70 -7.82 9.10
N VAL A 10 6.64 -7.04 8.95
CA VAL A 10 5.27 -7.56 8.83
C VAL A 10 4.92 -7.59 7.35
N PRO A 11 4.58 -8.77 6.81
CA PRO A 11 4.16 -8.87 5.42
C PRO A 11 2.85 -8.10 5.22
N VAL A 12 2.76 -7.37 4.11
CA VAL A 12 1.54 -6.67 3.69
C VAL A 12 0.60 -7.67 3.02
N ALA A 13 -0.72 -7.51 3.20
CA ALA A 13 -1.71 -8.34 2.53
C ALA A 13 -1.50 -8.33 1.02
N ALA A 14 -1.58 -9.51 0.38
CA ALA A 14 -1.41 -9.61 -1.06
C ALA A 14 -2.41 -8.68 -1.77
N ALA A 15 -1.99 -7.92 -2.78
CA ALA A 15 -2.91 -7.05 -3.51
C ALA A 15 -4.14 -7.86 -4.00
N GLY A 16 -5.34 -7.35 -3.74
CA GLY A 16 -6.52 -7.80 -4.49
C GLY A 16 -6.42 -7.25 -5.89
N ALA A 17 -5.59 -7.85 -6.74
CA ALA A 17 -5.34 -7.34 -8.08
C ALA A 17 -6.63 -7.47 -8.90
N ALA A 18 -7.29 -6.35 -9.15
CA ALA A 18 -8.44 -6.32 -10.05
C ALA A 18 -8.00 -6.84 -11.43
N PRO A 19 -8.77 -7.72 -12.08
CA PRO A 19 -8.41 -8.27 -13.39
C PRO A 19 -8.19 -7.17 -14.44
N LEU A 20 -8.93 -6.06 -14.32
CA LEU A 20 -8.76 -4.87 -15.14
C LEU A 20 -7.37 -4.23 -15.01
N PHE A 21 -6.80 -4.19 -13.81
CA PHE A 21 -5.45 -3.64 -13.62
C PHE A 21 -4.39 -4.50 -14.26
N ARG A 22 -4.52 -5.83 -14.16
CA ARG A 22 -3.63 -6.75 -14.87
C ARG A 22 -3.75 -6.53 -16.38
N ALA A 23 -4.97 -6.38 -16.89
CA ALA A 23 -5.20 -6.09 -18.30
C ALA A 23 -4.55 -4.76 -18.72
N VAL A 24 -4.62 -3.69 -17.93
CA VAL A 24 -3.96 -2.41 -18.23
C VAL A 24 -2.43 -2.50 -18.10
N ALA A 25 -1.93 -3.09 -17.02
CA ALA A 25 -0.49 -3.21 -16.74
C ALA A 25 0.24 -4.02 -17.82
N TRP A 26 -0.43 -4.99 -18.44
CA TRP A 26 0.10 -5.74 -19.59
C TRP A 26 -0.27 -5.10 -20.93
N GLY A 27 -1.50 -4.62 -21.06
CA GLY A 27 -2.07 -4.14 -22.32
C GLY A 27 -1.41 -2.87 -22.83
N VAL A 28 -1.10 -1.89 -21.96
CA VAL A 28 -0.42 -0.65 -22.38
C VAL A 28 0.97 -0.94 -22.96
N PRO A 29 1.89 -1.66 -22.29
CA PRO A 29 3.18 -1.98 -22.88
C PRO A 29 3.07 -2.87 -24.13
N LEU A 30 2.15 -3.83 -24.17
CA LEU A 30 1.90 -4.62 -25.38
C LEU A 30 1.42 -3.77 -26.56
N LEU A 31 0.56 -2.79 -26.30
CA LEU A 31 0.06 -1.87 -27.32
C LEU A 31 1.18 -0.94 -27.82
N LEU A 32 2.02 -0.41 -26.92
CA LEU A 32 3.19 0.39 -27.29
C LEU A 32 4.17 -0.40 -28.15
N ILE A 33 4.43 -1.67 -27.82
CA ILE A 33 5.25 -2.57 -28.63
C ILE A 33 4.55 -2.85 -29.97
N GLY A 34 3.25 -3.12 -29.97
CA GLY A 34 2.46 -3.36 -31.18
C GLY A 34 2.53 -2.20 -32.18
N VAL A 35 2.47 -0.95 -31.69
CA VAL A 35 2.60 0.25 -32.53
C VAL A 35 3.95 0.31 -33.26
N THR A 36 5.03 -0.23 -32.68
CA THR A 36 6.33 -0.27 -33.38
C THR A 36 6.37 -1.19 -34.60
N PHE A 37 5.42 -2.12 -34.73
CA PHE A 37 5.30 -3.02 -35.87
C PHE A 37 4.38 -2.48 -36.99
N VAL A 38 3.75 -1.32 -36.80
CA VAL A 38 3.00 -0.65 -37.87
C VAL A 38 4.02 -0.03 -38.83
N PRO A 39 4.04 -0.43 -40.11
CA PRO A 39 4.94 0.15 -41.09
C PRO A 39 4.56 1.62 -41.28
N ASP A 40 5.47 2.51 -40.91
CA ASP A 40 5.40 3.95 -41.15
C ASP A 40 6.73 4.32 -41.81
N GLU A 41 6.69 5.06 -42.91
CA GLU A 41 7.90 5.38 -43.67
C GLU A 41 8.86 6.29 -42.87
N ASP A 42 8.35 6.95 -41.82
CA ASP A 42 9.12 7.82 -40.92
C ASP A 42 9.62 7.11 -39.63
N ASN A 43 9.31 5.83 -39.42
CA ASN A 43 9.71 5.09 -38.21
C ASN A 43 11.19 4.67 -38.26
N THR A 44 12.08 5.57 -37.84
CA THR A 44 13.52 5.26 -37.70
C THR A 44 13.78 4.19 -36.62
N PRO A 45 14.79 3.31 -36.78
CA PRO A 45 15.10 2.27 -35.79
C PRO A 45 15.46 2.82 -34.40
N LEU A 46 15.92 4.07 -34.31
CA LEU A 46 16.17 4.78 -33.05
C LEU A 46 14.88 5.14 -32.30
N SER A 47 13.80 5.51 -33.00
CA SER A 47 12.52 5.81 -32.35
C SER A 47 11.86 4.53 -31.82
N GLN A 48 11.95 3.42 -32.57
CA GLN A 48 11.45 2.11 -32.14
C GLN A 48 12.13 1.62 -30.87
N GLY A 49 13.47 1.65 -30.81
CA GLY A 49 14.23 1.24 -29.62
C GLY A 49 13.88 2.08 -28.38
N THR A 50 13.65 3.37 -28.57
CA THR A 50 13.24 4.29 -27.49
C THR A 50 11.85 3.96 -26.96
N VAL A 51 10.87 3.70 -27.84
CA VAL A 51 9.49 3.33 -27.46
C VAL A 51 9.47 1.99 -26.71
N ILE A 52 10.21 0.99 -27.20
CA ILE A 52 10.31 -0.32 -26.53
C ILE A 52 10.95 -0.17 -25.15
N THR A 53 12.04 0.59 -25.05
CA THR A 53 12.72 0.85 -23.77
C THR A 53 11.77 1.54 -22.79
N LEU A 54 11.03 2.56 -23.22
CA LEU A 54 10.05 3.25 -22.40
C LEU A 54 8.93 2.30 -21.93
N ALA A 55 8.42 1.45 -22.82
CA ALA A 55 7.38 0.46 -22.48
C ALA A 55 7.87 -0.54 -21.42
N LEU A 56 9.10 -1.03 -21.54
CA LEU A 56 9.71 -1.93 -20.55
C LEU A 56 9.94 -1.24 -19.21
N VAL A 57 10.37 0.03 -19.21
CA VAL A 57 10.53 0.83 -17.99
C VAL A 57 9.18 1.04 -17.30
N ILE A 58 8.13 1.39 -18.04
CA ILE A 58 6.77 1.55 -17.51
C ILE A 58 6.27 0.23 -16.92
N LEU A 59 6.43 -0.89 -17.64
CA LEU A 59 6.04 -2.21 -17.18
C LEU A 59 6.77 -2.59 -15.88
N ALA A 60 8.09 -2.43 -15.84
CA ALA A 60 8.90 -2.69 -14.66
C ALA A 60 8.41 -1.82 -13.48
N TRP A 61 8.10 -0.55 -13.71
CA TRP A 61 7.60 0.34 -12.68
C TRP A 61 6.25 -0.13 -12.12
N PHE A 62 5.28 -0.50 -12.96
CA PHE A 62 3.99 -1.03 -12.52
C PHE A 62 4.10 -2.34 -11.71
N GLN A 63 5.11 -3.16 -12.01
CA GLN A 63 5.37 -4.41 -11.26
C GLN A 63 6.10 -4.16 -9.93
N LEU A 64 6.99 -3.16 -9.86
CA LEU A 64 7.77 -2.87 -8.66
C LEU A 64 7.08 -1.91 -7.67
N ALA A 65 6.24 -0.99 -8.15
CA ALA A 65 5.59 0.01 -7.30
C ALA A 65 4.75 -0.59 -6.14
N PRO A 66 3.94 -1.65 -6.34
CA PRO A 66 3.14 -2.24 -5.27
C PRO A 66 3.97 -2.90 -4.16
N ARG A 67 5.23 -3.26 -4.44
CA ARG A 67 6.13 -3.94 -3.47
C ARG A 67 6.78 -3.00 -2.46
N ARG A 68 6.53 -1.69 -2.56
CA ARG A 68 7.19 -0.67 -1.74
C ARG A 68 6.39 -0.24 -0.51
N LEU A 69 5.20 -0.82 -0.30
CA LEU A 69 4.48 -0.70 0.96
C LEU A 69 5.01 -1.78 1.91
N ALA A 70 5.52 -1.37 3.07
CA ALA A 70 6.00 -2.30 4.10
C ALA A 70 5.65 -1.76 5.49
N TYR A 71 5.44 -2.68 6.43
CA TYR A 71 5.27 -2.35 7.84
C TYR A 71 6.36 -3.02 8.65
N THR A 72 7.06 -2.25 9.46
CA THR A 72 8.11 -2.76 10.34
C THR A 72 7.78 -2.38 11.78
N LEU A 73 7.73 -3.37 12.65
CA LEU A 73 7.54 -3.17 14.09
C LEU A 73 8.91 -3.03 14.75
N THR A 74 9.23 -1.82 15.21
CA THR A 74 10.45 -1.54 15.99
C THR A 74 10.17 -1.67 17.47
N SER A 75 11.17 -1.45 18.31
CA SER A 75 11.08 -1.49 19.79
C SER A 75 9.97 -0.63 20.38
N ASP A 76 9.69 0.50 19.75
CA ASP A 76 8.96 1.64 20.30
C ASP A 76 7.91 2.21 19.34
N ALA A 77 7.90 1.76 18.08
CA ALA A 77 7.01 2.29 17.05
C ALA A 77 6.66 1.29 15.95
N VAL A 78 5.53 1.52 15.31
CA VAL A 78 5.20 1.00 13.98
C VAL A 78 5.78 1.94 12.94
N VAL A 79 6.61 1.43 12.04
CA VAL A 79 7.12 2.17 10.89
C VAL A 79 6.38 1.70 9.65
N ILE A 80 5.70 2.65 9.00
CA ILE A 80 5.01 2.47 7.74
C ILE A 80 5.91 3.05 6.65
N GLN A 81 6.46 2.18 5.82
CA GLN A 81 7.29 2.57 4.70
C GLN A 81 6.45 2.64 3.42
N ARG A 82 6.60 3.74 2.69
CA ARG A 82 5.91 4.02 1.42
C ARG A 82 6.94 4.21 0.31
N ILE A 83 6.46 4.37 -0.92
CA ILE A 83 7.32 4.74 -2.07
C ILE A 83 8.03 6.06 -1.77
N ILE A 84 7.30 7.02 -1.19
CA ILE A 84 7.81 8.32 -0.79
C ILE A 84 7.61 8.48 0.72
N GLY A 85 8.73 8.62 1.42
CA GLY A 85 8.77 8.85 2.86
C GLY A 85 8.39 7.65 3.72
N GLN A 86 8.44 7.87 5.02
CA GLN A 86 8.06 6.92 6.06
C GLN A 86 7.23 7.64 7.12
N THR A 87 6.29 6.93 7.72
CA THR A 87 5.57 7.41 8.91
C THR A 87 5.91 6.50 10.06
N ARG A 88 6.32 7.10 11.18
CA ARG A 88 6.61 6.40 12.43
C ARG A 88 5.52 6.73 13.44
N ILE A 89 4.88 5.71 13.97
CA ILE A 89 3.79 5.81 14.94
C ILE A 89 4.25 5.18 16.24
N LEU A 90 4.42 5.98 17.28
CA LEU A 90 4.87 5.50 18.59
C LEU A 90 3.81 4.60 19.23
N TYR A 91 4.21 3.56 19.98
CA TYR A 91 3.25 2.72 20.70
C TYR A 91 2.55 3.46 21.85
N ALA A 92 3.21 4.47 22.42
CA ALA A 92 2.64 5.31 23.46
C ALA A 92 1.41 6.05 22.92
N GLY A 93 0.23 5.75 23.48
CA GLY A 93 -1.03 6.34 23.02
C GLY A 93 -1.60 5.72 21.73
N LEU A 94 -0.93 4.70 21.17
CA LEU A 94 -1.46 3.98 20.01
C LEU A 94 -2.59 3.06 20.46
N SER A 95 -3.75 3.21 19.84
CA SER A 95 -4.80 2.19 19.89
C SER A 95 -4.96 1.53 18.53
N ALA A 96 -5.23 0.23 18.53
CA ALA A 96 -5.39 -0.54 17.31
C ALA A 96 -6.60 -1.47 17.42
N ARG A 97 -7.33 -1.63 16.32
CA ARG A 97 -8.44 -2.57 16.23
C ARG A 97 -8.65 -3.05 14.82
N ARG A 98 -9.40 -4.15 14.68
CA ARG A 98 -9.96 -4.52 13.39
C ARG A 98 -11.11 -3.57 13.02
N THR A 99 -11.34 -3.44 11.73
CA THR A 99 -12.50 -2.72 11.21
C THR A 99 -13.14 -3.52 10.08
N SER A 100 -14.47 -3.54 10.08
CA SER A 100 -15.29 -3.94 8.92
C SER A 100 -15.35 -2.83 7.86
N GLY A 101 -14.75 -1.67 8.14
CA GLY A 101 -14.77 -0.50 7.31
C GLY A 101 -14.15 -0.74 5.93
N VAL A 102 -14.73 -0.09 4.94
CA VAL A 102 -14.30 -0.15 3.55
C VAL A 102 -13.79 1.22 3.15
N LEU A 103 -12.56 1.27 2.61
CA LEU A 103 -12.01 2.48 2.02
C LEU A 103 -12.87 2.90 0.83
N GLY A 104 -13.35 4.14 0.90
CA GLY A 104 -14.14 4.78 -0.13
C GLY A 104 -13.29 5.67 -1.03
N ILE A 105 -13.74 6.90 -1.22
CA ILE A 105 -13.15 7.86 -2.13
C ILE A 105 -11.79 8.35 -1.60
N ARG A 106 -10.80 8.34 -2.49
CA ARG A 106 -9.50 8.98 -2.26
C ARG A 106 -9.65 10.49 -2.37
N THR A 107 -9.36 11.21 -1.30
CA THR A 107 -9.32 12.68 -1.32
C THR A 107 -7.93 13.21 -1.62
N PHE A 108 -6.87 12.46 -1.27
CA PHE A 108 -5.48 12.82 -1.58
C PHE A 108 -4.57 11.58 -1.62
N GLY A 109 -3.52 11.61 -2.44
CA GLY A 109 -2.50 10.56 -2.53
C GLY A 109 -2.68 9.58 -3.69
N THR A 110 -2.25 8.33 -3.49
CA THR A 110 -2.16 7.28 -4.51
C THR A 110 -3.17 6.15 -4.22
N GLY A 111 -3.82 5.68 -5.27
CA GLY A 111 -4.87 4.66 -5.21
C GLY A 111 -4.71 3.67 -6.35
N LEU A 112 -3.57 2.98 -6.36
CA LEU A 112 -3.30 1.93 -7.33
C LEU A 112 -3.73 0.58 -6.74
N PRO A 113 -4.12 -0.39 -7.56
CA PRO A 113 -4.39 -1.74 -7.10
C PRO A 113 -3.18 -2.34 -6.38
N GLY A 114 -3.36 -2.74 -5.13
CA GLY A 114 -2.25 -3.17 -4.27
C GLY A 114 -1.47 -2.06 -3.58
N TYR A 115 -1.81 -0.79 -3.80
CA TYR A 115 -1.12 0.36 -3.22
C TYR A 115 -2.06 1.56 -3.02
N LEU A 116 -2.71 1.58 -1.86
CA LEU A 116 -3.63 2.61 -1.40
C LEU A 116 -2.95 3.42 -0.30
N THR A 117 -2.44 4.60 -0.64
CA THR A 117 -1.72 5.46 0.31
C THR A 117 -2.19 6.90 0.22
N GLY A 118 -2.53 7.53 1.34
CA GLY A 118 -2.97 8.92 1.40
C GLY A 118 -4.27 9.08 2.16
N HIS A 119 -5.02 10.15 1.89
CA HIS A 119 -6.28 10.41 2.58
C HIS A 119 -7.45 9.77 1.84
N PHE A 120 -8.24 9.01 2.60
CA PHE A 120 -9.41 8.30 2.10
C PHE A 120 -10.59 8.51 3.06
N THR A 121 -11.80 8.48 2.51
CA THR A 121 -13.00 8.29 3.32
C THR A 121 -13.08 6.83 3.75
N LEU A 122 -13.59 6.59 4.96
CA LEU A 122 -13.90 5.25 5.44
C LEU A 122 -15.42 5.14 5.62
N SER A 123 -16.01 4.07 5.12
CA SER A 123 -17.44 3.80 5.24
C SER A 123 -17.67 2.47 5.96
N ARG A 124 -18.84 2.30 6.59
CA ARG A 124 -19.23 1.07 7.30
C ARG A 124 -18.30 0.68 8.46
N ASP A 125 -17.65 1.67 9.07
CA ASP A 125 -16.92 1.46 10.30
C ASP A 125 -17.87 1.53 11.51
N GLU A 126 -17.73 0.56 12.41
CA GLU A 126 -18.60 0.38 13.57
C GLU A 126 -18.47 1.49 14.61
N ARG A 127 -17.35 2.23 14.64
CA ARG A 127 -17.11 3.34 15.57
C ARG A 127 -17.21 4.71 14.92
N GLY A 128 -17.77 4.79 13.71
CA GLY A 128 -18.05 6.05 13.03
C GLY A 128 -16.81 6.79 12.49
N VAL A 129 -15.67 6.11 12.33
CA VAL A 129 -14.49 6.71 11.71
C VAL A 129 -14.79 6.99 10.23
N GLY A 130 -14.81 8.26 9.85
CA GLY A 130 -15.20 8.69 8.49
C GLY A 130 -14.03 9.02 7.56
N ARG A 131 -12.84 9.29 8.09
CA ARG A 131 -11.64 9.67 7.31
C ARG A 131 -10.41 9.02 7.91
N VAL A 132 -9.52 8.55 7.05
CA VAL A 132 -8.31 7.84 7.44
C VAL A 132 -7.14 8.20 6.54
N LEU A 133 -5.94 8.08 7.09
CA LEU A 133 -4.72 8.00 6.32
C LEU A 133 -4.47 6.53 5.97
N ALA A 134 -4.80 6.14 4.74
CA ALA A 134 -4.56 4.81 4.25
C ALA A 134 -3.07 4.59 4.00
N ALA A 135 -2.60 3.40 4.37
CA ALA A 135 -1.36 2.81 3.92
C ALA A 135 -1.62 1.31 3.75
N ALA A 136 -2.40 0.94 2.75
CA ALA A 136 -2.98 -0.39 2.60
C ALA A 136 -2.80 -0.95 1.18
N ALA A 137 -2.83 -2.28 1.04
CA ALA A 137 -2.84 -2.96 -0.25
C ALA A 137 -4.26 -3.30 -0.74
N ARG A 138 -5.25 -3.25 0.16
CA ARG A 138 -6.67 -3.53 -0.14
C ARG A 138 -7.57 -2.50 0.54
N GLY A 139 -8.76 -2.29 -0.02
CA GLY A 139 -9.75 -1.35 0.52
C GLY A 139 -10.70 -1.92 1.58
N ARG A 140 -10.49 -3.15 2.04
CA ARG A 140 -11.37 -3.86 3.00
C ARG A 140 -10.56 -4.77 3.90
N ASP A 141 -11.19 -5.29 4.94
CA ASP A 141 -10.60 -6.24 5.91
C ASP A 141 -9.31 -5.67 6.54
N GLY A 142 -9.32 -4.37 6.78
CA GLY A 142 -8.18 -3.64 7.31
C GLY A 142 -8.22 -3.50 8.82
N MET A 143 -7.24 -2.77 9.32
CA MET A 143 -7.12 -2.40 10.72
C MET A 143 -6.95 -0.91 10.83
N LEU A 144 -7.53 -0.38 11.89
CA LEU A 144 -7.39 1.02 12.26
C LEU A 144 -6.39 1.14 13.38
N LEU A 145 -5.37 1.95 13.14
CA LEU A 145 -4.45 2.43 14.15
C LEU A 145 -4.78 3.90 14.42
N HIS A 146 -5.12 4.21 15.65
CA HIS A 146 -5.38 5.57 16.09
C HIS A 146 -4.21 6.04 16.94
N SER A 147 -3.57 7.12 16.50
CA SER A 147 -2.48 7.79 17.22
C SER A 147 -2.73 9.28 17.22
N ASP A 148 -2.65 9.88 18.40
CA ASP A 148 -2.92 11.29 18.65
C ASP A 148 -4.32 11.71 18.16
N ASN A 149 -4.42 12.24 16.93
CA ASN A 149 -5.68 12.67 16.32
C ASN A 149 -5.76 12.20 14.85
N THR A 150 -5.07 11.10 14.51
CA THR A 150 -5.02 10.55 13.17
C THR A 150 -5.35 9.06 13.18
N ASP A 151 -6.34 8.69 12.37
CA ASP A 151 -6.68 7.30 12.09
C ASP A 151 -5.93 6.80 10.85
N TYR A 152 -5.20 5.71 11.01
CA TYR A 152 -4.44 5.05 9.96
C TYR A 152 -5.12 3.75 9.56
N PHE A 153 -5.36 3.55 8.27
CA PHE A 153 -5.92 2.30 7.76
C PHE A 153 -4.83 1.43 7.12
N LEU A 154 -4.63 0.23 7.65
CA LEU A 154 -3.56 -0.69 7.30
C LEU A 154 -4.14 -2.06 6.92
N THR A 155 -3.44 -2.80 6.06
CA THR A 155 -3.83 -4.17 5.70
C THR A 155 -2.62 -5.10 5.74
N PRO A 156 -2.15 -5.51 6.93
CA PRO A 156 -1.13 -6.55 7.05
C PRO A 156 -1.69 -7.91 6.60
N ALA A 157 -0.81 -8.81 6.18
CA ALA A 157 -1.20 -10.12 5.66
C ALA A 157 -1.85 -11.00 6.73
N ASP A 158 -1.42 -10.86 7.98
CA ASP A 158 -2.05 -11.48 9.15
C ASP A 158 -2.46 -10.39 10.16
N PRO A 159 -3.72 -9.93 10.10
CA PRO A 159 -4.25 -8.95 11.03
C PRO A 159 -4.22 -9.42 12.50
N ALA A 160 -4.38 -10.73 12.75
CA ALA A 160 -4.44 -11.26 14.12
C ALA A 160 -3.05 -11.22 14.75
N ALA A 161 -2.05 -11.76 14.05
CA ALA A 161 -0.67 -11.75 14.51
C ALA A 161 -0.13 -10.32 14.67
N PHE A 162 -0.50 -9.40 13.77
CA PHE A 162 -0.10 -8.01 13.88
C PHE A 162 -0.67 -7.33 15.14
N LEU A 163 -1.96 -7.49 15.42
CA LEU A 163 -2.56 -6.92 16.64
C LEU A 163 -1.96 -7.55 17.91
N ALA A 164 -1.77 -8.87 17.93
CA ALA A 164 -1.13 -9.54 19.05
C ALA A 164 0.28 -8.98 19.32
N GLU A 165 1.04 -8.72 18.26
CA GLU A 165 2.37 -8.15 18.37
C GLU A 165 2.35 -6.68 18.80
N LEU A 166 1.37 -5.89 18.34
CA LEU A 166 1.16 -4.52 18.82
C LEU A 166 0.83 -4.47 20.31
N ALA A 167 -0.08 -5.34 20.77
CA ALA A 167 -0.42 -5.47 22.19
C ALA A 167 0.82 -5.83 23.03
N ARG A 168 1.62 -6.79 22.56
CA ARG A 168 2.87 -7.19 23.22
C ARG A 168 3.88 -6.05 23.35
N ARG A 169 3.85 -5.09 22.42
CA ARG A 169 4.74 -3.92 22.40
C ARG A 169 4.16 -2.67 23.08
N GLY A 170 2.99 -2.80 23.71
CA GLY A 170 2.40 -1.75 24.55
C GLY A 170 1.35 -0.88 23.88
N ALA A 171 0.90 -1.21 22.66
CA ALA A 171 -0.26 -0.56 22.07
C ALA A 171 -1.56 -1.09 22.70
N GLN A 172 -2.59 -0.24 22.77
CA GLN A 172 -3.90 -0.65 23.25
C GLN A 172 -4.68 -1.33 22.14
N VAL A 173 -4.89 -2.64 22.25
CA VAL A 173 -5.67 -3.39 21.26
C VAL A 173 -7.09 -3.58 21.75
N THR A 174 -8.05 -3.14 20.94
CA THR A 174 -9.46 -3.44 21.18
C THR A 174 -9.93 -4.51 20.20
N PRO A 175 -10.84 -5.42 20.61
CA PRO A 175 -11.56 -6.26 19.66
C PRO A 175 -12.24 -5.44 18.56
#